data_AF-A0A1H0FNC1-F1
#
_entry.id   AF-A0A1H0FNC1-F1
#
_cell.length_a   1.000
_cell.length_b   1.000
_cell.length_c   1.000
_cell.angle_alpha   90.00
_cell.angle_beta   90.00
_cell.angle_gamma   90.00
#
_symmetry.space_group_name_H-M   'P 1'
#
loop_
_entity.id
_entity.type
_entity.pdbx_description
1 polymer ?
#
loop_
_entity_poly.entity_id
_entity_poly.type
_entity_poly.pdbx_seq_one_letter_code
_entity_poly.pdbx_strand_id
1 'polypeptide(L)'
;MVLRAVAVSRTQEDGGRSELLRGTGVGPVGGLAASGLVLGMQCALLGVGAGTGLLALEGARPADALAYGAAVCGTCALLAAATMLLAQLTTDATGARGAGLAALGLLYAGHGVWAAERWSRAGAWSPFALRGAIDPGGADDWCPLLVAGAALLVLLAVAAAAARGRDLGVGLIRFGLRHRRPLRAGGPVTLALRLSRMQLLAWAVATAAVAGVLTAMGENMVELARRGAVEGGVLGSLLGGSDPGAGLLDYIGVLAGALACAQAVVLVGRFAAEERSELVEAERGTGSGSARLLSAWCLVSLLAAALTLGAAALVSGLVGAALLDTTAGDALRLVAGQWPSAAASAGVTALLGGLWPQARWLAWAPLLGRVA
;
A
#
# COMPACT_ATOMS: atom_id res chain seq x y z
N MET A 1 3.80 4.54 -1.66
CA MET A 1 4.02 5.95 -2.05
C MET A 1 2.77 6.72 -2.45
N VAL A 2 1.85 6.12 -3.22
CA VAL A 2 0.56 6.72 -3.62
C VAL A 2 -0.16 7.46 -2.47
N LEU A 3 -0.47 6.78 -1.37
CA LEU A 3 -1.17 7.40 -0.24
C LEU A 3 -0.38 8.54 0.41
N ARG A 4 0.95 8.42 0.48
CA ARG A 4 1.82 9.44 1.06
C ARG A 4 1.90 10.68 0.16
N ALA A 5 1.91 10.50 -1.16
CA ALA A 5 1.86 11.59 -2.12
C ALA A 5 0.60 12.44 -1.97
N VAL A 6 -0.56 11.80 -1.78
CA VAL A 6 -1.80 12.53 -1.46
C VAL A 6 -1.73 13.20 -0.08
N ALA A 7 -1.09 12.55 0.90
CA ALA A 7 -0.96 13.06 2.27
C ALA A 7 -0.12 14.36 2.38
N VAL A 8 0.89 14.50 1.53
CA VAL A 8 1.77 15.68 1.50
C VAL A 8 1.30 16.76 0.51
N SER A 9 0.28 16.46 -0.30
CA SER A 9 -0.32 17.40 -1.24
C SER A 9 -1.76 17.72 -0.83
N ARG A 10 -2.74 16.98 -1.36
CA ARG A 10 -4.16 17.32 -1.27
C ARG A 10 -4.69 17.40 0.15
N THR A 11 -4.24 16.55 1.08
CA THR A 11 -4.69 16.69 2.48
C THR A 11 -4.12 17.92 3.20
N GLN A 12 -2.99 18.49 2.74
CA GLN A 12 -2.52 19.77 3.28
C GLN A 12 -3.35 20.93 2.74
N GLU A 13 -3.87 20.77 1.51
CA GLU A 13 -4.78 21.74 0.89
C GLU A 13 -6.17 21.70 1.54
N ASP A 14 -6.76 20.51 1.66
CA ASP A 14 -8.07 20.30 2.32
C ASP A 14 -8.03 20.71 3.81
N GLY A 15 -6.85 20.69 4.44
CA GLY A 15 -6.63 21.12 5.83
C GLY A 15 -6.29 22.61 6.00
N GLY A 16 -6.42 23.44 4.96
CA GLY A 16 -6.20 24.90 5.04
C GLY A 16 -4.74 25.35 5.16
N ARG A 17 -3.79 24.45 5.42
CA ARG A 17 -2.36 24.78 5.55
C ARG A 17 -1.76 25.36 4.29
N SER A 18 -2.26 24.93 3.13
CA SER A 18 -1.83 25.50 1.85
C SER A 18 -2.20 26.99 1.73
N GLU A 19 -3.29 27.44 2.36
CA GLU A 19 -3.74 28.83 2.34
C GLU A 19 -2.83 29.69 3.22
N LEU A 20 -2.46 29.18 4.40
CA LEU A 20 -1.48 29.83 5.29
C LEU A 20 -0.12 30.01 4.61
N LEU A 21 0.35 28.99 3.87
CA LEU A 21 1.59 29.06 3.09
C LEU A 21 1.50 30.02 1.90
N ARG A 22 0.33 30.15 1.26
CA ARG A 22 0.15 31.20 0.24
C ARG A 22 0.10 32.59 0.85
N GLY A 23 -0.41 32.72 2.08
CA GLY A 23 -0.37 33.96 2.86
C GLY A 23 1.04 34.45 3.16
N THR A 24 2.05 33.55 3.19
CA THR A 24 3.46 33.92 3.36
C THR A 24 4.20 34.19 2.03
N GLY A 25 3.48 34.21 0.91
CA GLY A 25 4.04 34.50 -0.42
C GLY A 25 4.57 33.27 -1.18
N VAL A 26 4.38 32.04 -0.68
CA VAL A 26 4.78 30.84 -1.39
C VAL A 26 3.81 30.57 -2.55
N GLY A 27 4.32 30.60 -3.78
CA GLY A 27 3.54 30.29 -4.98
C GLY A 27 3.11 28.81 -5.06
N PRO A 28 2.11 28.47 -5.90
CA PRO A 28 1.56 27.12 -6.03
C PRO A 28 2.61 26.06 -6.40
N VAL A 29 3.62 26.44 -7.19
CA VAL A 29 4.72 25.54 -7.58
C VAL A 29 5.67 25.27 -6.41
N GLY A 30 5.85 26.22 -5.50
CA GLY A 30 6.74 26.06 -4.34
C GLY A 30 6.25 24.97 -3.39
N GLY A 31 4.94 24.93 -3.13
CA GLY A 31 4.32 23.85 -2.33
C GLY A 31 4.46 22.48 -3.00
N LEU A 32 4.22 22.41 -4.32
CA LEU A 32 4.34 21.15 -5.08
C LEU A 32 5.80 20.64 -5.12
N ALA A 33 6.77 21.55 -5.27
CA ALA A 33 8.19 21.22 -5.24
C ALA A 33 8.63 20.69 -3.88
N ALA A 34 8.18 21.33 -2.78
CA ALA A 34 8.47 20.85 -1.43
C ALA A 34 7.90 19.44 -1.18
N SER A 35 6.65 19.20 -1.55
CA SER A 35 6.03 17.86 -1.48
C SER A 35 6.79 16.84 -2.34
N GLY A 36 7.22 17.23 -3.54
CA GLY A 36 8.02 16.40 -4.44
C GLY A 36 9.38 16.02 -3.84
N LEU A 37 10.09 16.97 -3.23
CA LEU A 37 11.38 16.73 -2.57
C LEU A 37 11.25 15.76 -1.40
N VAL A 38 10.23 15.93 -0.55
CA VAL A 38 9.97 15.03 0.58
C VAL A 38 9.67 13.62 0.09
N LEU A 39 8.86 13.48 -0.97
CA LEU A 39 8.57 12.17 -1.56
C LEU A 39 9.81 11.56 -2.21
N GLY A 40 10.62 12.36 -2.90
CA GLY A 40 11.89 11.93 -3.50
C GLY A 40 12.85 11.37 -2.44
N MET A 41 13.04 12.08 -1.34
CA MET A 41 13.85 11.60 -0.21
C MET A 41 13.32 10.29 0.38
N GLN A 42 12.00 10.16 0.52
CA GLN A 42 11.38 8.91 1.01
C GLN A 42 11.55 7.75 0.01
N CYS A 43 11.44 8.01 -1.29
CA CYS A 43 11.68 7.00 -2.32
C CYS A 43 13.15 6.55 -2.33
N ALA A 44 14.09 7.50 -2.16
CA ALA A 44 15.51 7.20 -2.05
C ALA A 44 15.82 6.34 -0.82
N LEU A 45 15.26 6.68 0.35
CA LEU A 45 15.42 5.87 1.56
C LEU A 45 14.84 4.45 1.41
N LEU A 46 13.70 4.31 0.73
CA LEU A 46 13.15 2.98 0.42
C LEU A 46 14.04 2.20 -0.56
N GLY A 47 14.58 2.87 -1.58
CA GLY A 47 15.51 2.25 -2.53
C GLY A 47 16.80 1.77 -1.86
N VAL A 48 17.40 2.62 -1.01
CA VAL A 48 18.56 2.25 -0.21
C VAL A 48 18.24 1.09 0.70
N GLY A 49 17.12 1.15 1.44
CA GLY A 49 16.70 0.07 2.34
C GLY A 49 16.48 -1.26 1.60
N ALA A 50 15.86 -1.23 0.43
CA ALA A 50 15.65 -2.41 -0.41
C ALA A 50 16.97 -2.98 -0.94
N GLY A 51 17.90 -2.13 -1.39
CA GLY A 51 19.23 -2.54 -1.83
C GLY A 51 20.05 -3.14 -0.70
N THR A 52 20.09 -2.50 0.48
CA THR A 52 20.79 -3.02 1.66
C THR A 52 20.17 -4.31 2.17
N GLY A 53 18.85 -4.47 2.05
CA GLY A 53 18.17 -5.72 2.39
C GLY A 53 18.59 -6.87 1.47
N LEU A 54 18.85 -6.58 0.19
CA LEU A 54 19.37 -7.59 -0.75
C LEU A 54 20.82 -7.98 -0.41
N LEU A 55 21.65 -7.04 0.02
CA LEU A 55 23.02 -7.31 0.47
C LEU A 55 23.12 -8.23 1.69
N ALA A 56 22.05 -8.33 2.48
CA ALA A 56 22.00 -9.22 3.63
C ALA A 56 21.84 -10.70 3.23
N LEU A 57 21.55 -11.00 1.95
CA LEU A 57 21.44 -12.35 1.43
C LEU A 57 22.80 -12.88 0.98
N GLU A 58 23.10 -14.13 1.33
CA GLU A 58 24.33 -14.81 0.89
C GLU A 58 24.40 -14.89 -0.65
N GLY A 59 25.51 -14.44 -1.23
CA GLY A 59 25.75 -14.47 -2.68
C GLY A 59 25.35 -13.22 -3.45
N ALA A 60 24.75 -12.20 -2.81
CA ALA A 60 24.36 -10.96 -3.47
C ALA A 60 25.57 -10.06 -3.80
N ARG A 61 25.68 -9.60 -5.06
CA ARG A 61 26.74 -8.63 -5.43
C ARG A 61 26.29 -7.19 -5.12
N PRO A 62 27.23 -6.27 -4.85
CA PRO A 62 26.93 -4.85 -4.65
C PRO A 62 26.24 -4.20 -5.85
N ALA A 63 26.54 -4.64 -7.07
CA ALA A 63 25.92 -4.16 -8.29
C ALA A 63 24.42 -4.51 -8.34
N ASP A 64 24.07 -5.76 -8.08
CA ASP A 64 22.69 -6.26 -8.07
C ASP A 64 21.84 -5.54 -7.01
N ALA A 65 22.44 -5.28 -5.84
CA ALA A 65 21.79 -4.52 -4.77
C ALA A 65 21.53 -3.06 -5.16
N LEU A 66 22.48 -2.42 -5.84
CA LEU A 66 22.32 -1.05 -6.35
C LEU A 66 21.23 -1.00 -7.44
N ALA A 67 21.27 -1.93 -8.39
CA ALA A 67 20.30 -2.05 -9.46
C ALA A 67 18.89 -2.30 -8.91
N TYR A 68 18.76 -3.19 -7.92
CA TYR A 68 17.48 -3.44 -7.25
C TYR A 68 16.97 -2.22 -6.48
N GLY A 69 17.84 -1.56 -5.71
CA GLY A 69 17.49 -0.34 -4.98
C GLY A 69 17.06 0.79 -5.92
N ALA A 70 17.73 0.95 -7.06
CA ALA A 70 17.40 1.91 -8.10
C ALA A 70 16.03 1.59 -8.75
N ALA A 71 15.76 0.32 -9.05
CA ALA A 71 14.47 -0.12 -9.58
C ALA A 71 13.32 0.18 -8.61
N VAL A 72 13.51 -0.10 -7.31
CA VAL A 72 12.52 0.19 -6.26
C VAL A 72 12.29 1.70 -6.12
N CYS A 73 13.37 2.48 -6.08
CA CYS A 73 13.31 3.94 -6.02
C CYS A 73 12.55 4.53 -7.22
N GLY A 74 12.91 4.12 -8.44
CA GLY A 74 12.28 4.58 -9.68
C GLY A 74 10.80 4.25 -9.76
N THR A 75 10.43 3.00 -9.41
CA THR A 75 9.02 2.56 -9.36
C THR A 75 8.22 3.41 -8.37
N CYS A 76 8.77 3.62 -7.17
CA CYS A 76 8.15 4.44 -6.13
C CYS A 76 7.99 5.91 -6.56
N ALA A 77 9.00 6.48 -7.18
CA ALA A 77 9.02 7.87 -7.64
C ALA A 77 8.00 8.10 -8.77
N LEU A 78 7.93 7.19 -9.76
CA LEU A 78 6.96 7.27 -10.86
C LEU A 78 5.52 7.21 -10.31
N LEU A 79 5.23 6.29 -9.40
CA LEU A 79 3.92 6.19 -8.76
C LEU A 79 3.59 7.43 -7.93
N ALA A 80 4.57 8.01 -7.23
CA ALA A 80 4.39 9.24 -6.47
C ALA A 80 4.05 10.42 -7.39
N ALA A 81 4.80 10.61 -8.48
CA ALA A 81 4.58 11.70 -9.43
C ALA A 81 3.26 11.56 -10.19
N ALA A 82 2.91 10.35 -10.64
CA ALA A 82 1.60 10.08 -11.23
C ALA A 82 0.46 10.39 -10.26
N THR A 83 0.62 10.03 -8.98
CA THR A 83 -0.37 10.36 -7.94
C THR A 83 -0.45 11.86 -7.67
N MET A 84 0.67 12.58 -7.69
CA MET A 84 0.67 14.04 -7.55
C MET A 84 -0.08 14.72 -8.71
N LEU A 85 0.08 14.22 -9.94
CA LEU A 85 -0.69 14.69 -11.09
C LEU A 85 -2.19 14.42 -10.92
N LEU A 86 -2.57 13.20 -10.53
CA LEU A 86 -3.96 12.85 -10.25
C LEU A 86 -4.56 13.70 -9.12
N ALA A 87 -3.76 14.03 -8.11
CA ALA A 87 -4.18 14.90 -7.00
C ALA A 87 -4.52 16.33 -7.47
N GLN A 88 -3.88 16.84 -8.53
CA GLN A 88 -4.24 18.13 -9.13
C GLN A 88 -5.59 18.09 -9.86
N LEU A 89 -5.93 16.92 -10.44
CA LEU A 89 -7.15 16.71 -11.22
C LEU A 89 -8.39 16.52 -10.33
N THR A 90 -8.21 15.92 -9.15
CA THR A 90 -9.30 15.61 -8.22
C THR A 90 -9.64 16.77 -7.28
N THR A 91 -10.91 16.86 -6.85
CA THR A 91 -11.41 17.90 -5.95
C THR A 91 -11.21 17.59 -4.46
N ASP A 92 -11.06 16.33 -4.07
CA ASP A 92 -10.95 15.94 -2.65
C ASP A 92 -9.81 14.93 -2.46
N ALA A 93 -9.15 14.94 -1.28
CA ALA A 93 -8.12 13.95 -0.95
C ALA A 93 -8.62 12.50 -1.02
N THR A 94 -9.91 12.25 -0.76
CA THR A 94 -10.52 10.92 -0.90
C THR A 94 -10.58 10.50 -2.37
N GLY A 95 -10.93 11.42 -3.27
CA GLY A 95 -10.92 11.19 -4.72
C GLY A 95 -9.49 10.95 -5.24
N ALA A 96 -8.53 11.75 -4.78
CA ALA A 96 -7.12 11.61 -5.12
C ALA A 96 -6.55 10.24 -4.72
N ARG A 97 -6.87 9.77 -3.50
CA ARG A 97 -6.48 8.43 -3.02
C ARG A 97 -7.10 7.33 -3.87
N GLY A 98 -8.39 7.44 -4.17
CA GLY A 98 -9.10 6.47 -5.00
C GLY A 98 -8.50 6.39 -6.41
N ALA A 99 -8.30 7.53 -7.06
CA ALA A 99 -7.69 7.60 -8.39
C ALA A 99 -6.25 7.06 -8.41
N GLY A 100 -5.44 7.41 -7.41
CA GLY A 100 -4.07 6.92 -7.29
C GLY A 100 -3.99 5.40 -7.07
N LEU A 101 -4.87 4.84 -6.24
CA LEU A 101 -4.95 3.39 -6.03
C LEU A 101 -5.49 2.65 -7.25
N ALA A 102 -6.47 3.23 -7.96
CA ALA A 102 -6.97 2.66 -9.21
C ALA A 102 -5.89 2.65 -10.30
N ALA A 103 -5.13 3.74 -10.44
CA ALA A 103 -4.00 3.81 -11.37
C ALA A 103 -2.92 2.79 -11.02
N LEU A 104 -2.57 2.65 -9.74
CA LEU A 104 -1.65 1.61 -9.25
C LEU A 104 -2.14 0.20 -9.66
N GLY A 105 -3.41 -0.10 -9.39
CA GLY A 105 -4.01 -1.39 -9.72
C GLY A 105 -4.02 -1.67 -11.22
N LEU A 106 -4.36 -0.68 -12.05
CA LEU A 106 -4.35 -0.80 -13.51
C LEU A 106 -2.94 -1.01 -14.07
N LEU A 107 -1.96 -0.27 -13.57
CA LEU A 107 -0.55 -0.41 -13.99
C LEU A 107 0.02 -1.78 -13.60
N TYR A 108 -0.37 -2.29 -12.42
CA TYR A 108 0.01 -3.61 -11.96
C TYR A 108 -0.67 -4.72 -12.78
N ALA A 109 -1.99 -4.64 -12.98
CA ALA A 109 -2.75 -5.60 -13.78
C ALA A 109 -2.25 -5.64 -15.23
N GLY A 110 -1.97 -4.47 -15.83
CA GLY A 110 -1.38 -4.38 -17.16
C GLY A 110 0.02 -5.00 -17.25
N HIS A 111 0.81 -4.94 -16.17
CA HIS A 111 2.09 -5.64 -16.11
C HIS A 111 1.92 -7.16 -16.00
N GLY A 112 0.95 -7.63 -15.20
CA GLY A 112 0.64 -9.06 -15.09
C GLY A 112 0.16 -9.68 -16.41
N VAL A 113 -0.73 -8.99 -17.13
CA VAL A 113 -1.20 -9.44 -18.46
C VAL A 113 -0.04 -9.47 -19.48
N TRP A 114 0.87 -8.49 -19.42
CA TRP A 114 2.06 -8.50 -20.26
C TRP A 114 2.98 -9.69 -19.98
N ALA A 115 3.21 -10.00 -18.70
CA ALA A 115 4.03 -11.13 -18.30
C ALA A 115 3.41 -12.48 -18.71
N ALA A 116 2.08 -12.57 -18.73
CA ALA A 116 1.35 -13.81 -19.07
C ALA A 116 1.20 -14.06 -20.58
N GLU A 117 0.90 -13.06 -21.41
CA GLU A 117 0.41 -13.29 -22.79
C GLU A 117 1.24 -12.64 -23.92
N ARG A 118 2.40 -12.01 -23.64
CA ARG A 118 3.22 -11.27 -24.65
C ARG A 118 2.41 -10.29 -25.52
N TRP A 119 1.24 -9.85 -25.07
CA TRP A 119 0.43 -8.86 -25.77
C TRP A 119 1.12 -7.49 -25.82
N SER A 120 0.80 -6.76 -26.90
CA SER A 120 1.47 -5.56 -27.42
C SER A 120 1.98 -4.52 -26.39
N ARG A 121 3.05 -3.81 -26.80
CA ARG A 121 3.80 -2.65 -26.25
C ARG A 121 3.31 -1.91 -24.99
N ALA A 122 2.03 -1.91 -24.60
CA ALA A 122 1.49 -1.16 -23.47
C ALA A 122 2.03 -1.58 -22.09
N GLY A 123 2.32 -2.87 -21.85
CA GLY A 123 2.82 -3.35 -20.55
C GLY A 123 4.29 -3.05 -20.25
N ALA A 124 5.10 -2.80 -21.29
CA ALA A 124 6.52 -2.46 -21.17
C ALA A 124 6.76 -1.08 -20.53
N TRP A 125 5.75 -0.20 -20.54
CA TRP A 125 5.83 1.15 -19.97
C TRP A 125 5.30 1.22 -18.54
N SER A 126 4.87 0.08 -17.96
CA SER A 126 4.44 0.03 -16.57
C SER A 126 5.65 0.25 -15.64
N PRO A 127 5.54 1.06 -14.57
CA PRO A 127 6.64 1.25 -13.63
C PRO A 127 7.10 -0.06 -12.97
N PHE A 128 6.24 -1.09 -12.95
CA PHE A 128 6.57 -2.42 -12.45
C PHE A 128 7.49 -3.23 -13.38
N ALA A 129 7.51 -2.92 -14.67
CA ALA A 129 8.43 -3.55 -15.63
C ALA A 129 9.88 -3.11 -15.41
N LEU A 130 10.11 -2.02 -14.66
CA LEU A 130 11.45 -1.45 -14.45
C LEU A 130 12.40 -2.44 -13.76
N ARG A 131 11.92 -3.21 -12.77
CA ARG A 131 12.75 -4.25 -12.11
C ARG A 131 13.15 -5.35 -13.10
N GLY A 132 12.21 -5.83 -13.91
CA GLY A 132 12.48 -6.88 -14.90
C GLY A 132 13.34 -6.39 -16.07
N ALA A 133 13.24 -5.11 -16.42
CA ALA A 133 14.00 -4.51 -17.52
C ALA A 133 15.45 -4.15 -17.13
N ILE A 134 15.70 -3.81 -15.86
CA ILE A 134 17.06 -3.59 -15.34
C ILE A 134 17.80 -4.93 -15.13
N ASP A 135 17.05 -6.02 -14.89
CA ASP A 135 17.56 -7.38 -14.70
C ASP A 135 18.71 -7.46 -13.67
N PRO A 136 18.46 -7.10 -12.40
CA PRO A 136 19.49 -7.06 -11.37
C PRO A 136 20.04 -8.47 -11.10
N GLY A 137 21.33 -8.67 -11.38
CA GLY A 137 22.00 -9.98 -11.29
C GLY A 137 22.11 -10.74 -12.62
N GLY A 138 21.61 -10.17 -13.72
CA GLY A 138 21.77 -10.66 -15.08
C GLY A 138 22.61 -9.71 -15.94
N ALA A 139 21.96 -8.93 -16.81
CA ALA A 139 22.64 -8.00 -17.73
C ALA A 139 22.92 -6.59 -17.15
N ASP A 140 22.27 -6.21 -16.03
CA ASP A 140 22.37 -4.88 -15.39
C ASP A 140 22.18 -3.70 -16.37
N ASP A 141 21.09 -3.71 -17.13
CA ASP A 141 20.79 -2.66 -18.10
C ASP A 141 20.27 -1.39 -17.41
N TRP A 142 21.07 -0.30 -17.46
CA TRP A 142 20.71 0.98 -16.84
C TRP A 142 19.84 1.89 -17.72
N CYS A 143 19.70 1.56 -19.00
CA CYS A 143 18.93 2.35 -19.97
C CYS A 143 17.46 2.56 -19.56
N PRO A 144 16.72 1.55 -19.05
CA PRO A 144 15.35 1.72 -18.56
C PRO A 144 15.23 2.73 -17.42
N LEU A 145 16.27 2.86 -16.58
CA LEU A 145 16.29 3.83 -15.48
C LEU A 145 16.33 5.27 -15.98
N LEU A 146 17.07 5.54 -17.06
CA LEU A 146 17.12 6.86 -17.69
C LEU A 146 15.76 7.24 -18.29
N VAL A 147 15.08 6.28 -18.94
CA VAL A 147 13.72 6.48 -19.47
C VAL A 147 12.73 6.76 -18.33
N ALA A 148 12.83 6.02 -17.22
CA ALA A 148 12.03 6.28 -16.02
C ALA A 148 12.31 7.67 -15.43
N GLY A 149 13.57 8.11 -15.40
CA GLY A 149 13.95 9.45 -14.98
C GLY A 149 13.37 10.55 -15.86
N ALA A 150 13.39 10.37 -17.18
CA ALA A 150 12.78 11.30 -18.13
C ALA A 150 11.24 11.37 -17.94
N ALA A 151 10.59 10.21 -17.81
CA ALA A 151 9.15 10.14 -17.55
C ALA A 151 8.76 10.82 -16.23
N LEU A 152 9.57 10.64 -15.18
CA LEU A 152 9.39 11.32 -13.89
C LEU A 152 9.43 12.85 -14.04
N LEU A 153 10.43 13.37 -14.76
CA LEU A 153 10.56 14.81 -15.01
C LEU A 153 9.36 15.36 -15.78
N VAL A 154 8.89 14.64 -16.80
CA VAL A 154 7.70 15.02 -17.57
C VAL A 154 6.47 15.05 -16.67
N LEU A 155 6.23 14.01 -15.86
CA LEU A 155 5.09 13.96 -14.93
C LEU A 155 5.11 15.12 -13.93
N LEU A 156 6.28 15.44 -13.36
CA LEU A 156 6.43 16.56 -12.43
C LEU A 156 6.23 17.90 -13.13
N ALA A 157 6.71 18.06 -14.36
CA ALA A 157 6.50 19.27 -15.16
C ALA A 157 5.01 19.48 -15.50
N VAL A 158 4.31 18.42 -15.91
CA VAL A 158 2.87 18.46 -16.18
C VAL A 158 2.09 18.77 -14.88
N ALA A 159 2.47 18.16 -13.76
CA ALA A 159 1.85 18.46 -12.47
C ALA A 159 2.08 19.92 -12.03
N ALA A 160 3.28 20.47 -12.27
CA ALA A 160 3.59 21.86 -11.99
C ALA A 160 2.81 22.83 -12.91
N ALA A 161 2.67 22.51 -14.19
CA ALA A 161 1.86 23.28 -15.13
C ALA A 161 0.38 23.26 -14.74
N ALA A 162 -0.16 22.08 -14.38
CA ALA A 162 -1.51 21.93 -13.88
C ALA A 162 -1.74 22.73 -12.59
N ALA A 163 -0.77 22.77 -11.67
CA ALA A 163 -0.86 23.54 -10.43
C ALA A 163 -0.82 25.08 -10.65
N ARG A 164 -0.21 25.56 -11.75
CA ARG A 164 -0.19 26.99 -12.10
C ARG A 164 -1.54 27.48 -12.64
N GLY A 165 -2.24 26.64 -13.40
CA GLY A 165 -3.50 27.01 -14.05
C GLY A 165 -4.75 26.85 -13.18
N ARG A 166 -4.60 26.54 -11.88
CA ARG A 166 -5.70 26.07 -11.03
C ARG A 166 -5.81 26.88 -9.74
N ASP A 167 -7.03 27.29 -9.41
CA ASP A 167 -7.34 27.94 -8.14
C ASP A 167 -7.26 26.96 -6.94
N LEU A 168 -7.08 27.50 -5.73
CA LEU A 168 -7.11 26.71 -4.49
C LEU A 168 -8.45 26.03 -4.31
N GLY A 169 -8.42 24.79 -3.84
CA GLY A 169 -9.64 24.03 -3.52
C GLY A 169 -10.39 23.45 -4.72
N VAL A 170 -10.20 23.97 -5.95
CA VAL A 170 -10.96 23.53 -7.13
C VAL A 170 -10.17 22.56 -8.00
N GLY A 171 -10.50 21.27 -7.99
CA GLY A 171 -9.98 20.28 -8.96
C GLY A 171 -10.17 20.73 -10.42
N LEU A 172 -9.18 20.45 -11.29
CA LEU A 172 -9.28 20.70 -12.74
C LEU A 172 -10.49 19.97 -13.35
N ILE A 173 -10.82 18.80 -12.82
CA ILE A 173 -12.04 18.08 -13.15
C ILE A 173 -13.09 18.47 -12.11
N ARG A 174 -14.06 19.29 -12.53
CA ARG A 174 -15.27 19.56 -11.75
C ARG A 174 -16.14 18.31 -11.75
N PHE A 175 -15.93 17.41 -10.79
CA PHE A 175 -16.97 16.44 -10.47
C PHE A 175 -18.15 17.24 -9.91
N GLY A 176 -19.24 17.31 -10.68
CA GLY A 176 -20.45 18.02 -10.27
C GLY A 176 -20.82 17.62 -8.84
N LEU A 177 -21.10 18.63 -8.00
CA LEU A 177 -21.51 18.47 -6.61
C LEU A 177 -22.66 17.46 -6.55
N ARG A 178 -22.32 16.18 -6.34
CA ARG A 178 -23.32 15.15 -6.12
C ARG A 178 -24.03 15.58 -4.84
N HIS A 179 -25.33 15.82 -4.94
CA HIS A 179 -26.19 16.15 -3.80
C HIS A 179 -25.75 15.31 -2.59
N ARG A 180 -25.20 15.99 -1.58
CA ARG A 180 -24.75 15.34 -0.34
C ARG A 180 -26.00 14.76 0.30
N ARG A 181 -26.30 13.49 0.04
CA ARG A 181 -27.34 12.77 0.78
C ARG A 181 -27.01 12.93 2.26
N PRO A 182 -27.98 13.31 3.11
CA PRO A 182 -27.73 13.47 4.53
C PRO A 182 -27.16 12.15 5.05
N LEU A 183 -25.97 12.21 5.64
CA LEU A 183 -25.31 11.07 6.25
C LEU A 183 -26.09 10.68 7.50
N ARG A 184 -27.06 9.77 7.37
CA ARG A 184 -27.70 9.12 8.51
C ARG A 184 -26.76 8.05 9.05
N ALA A 185 -26.03 8.37 10.12
CA ALA A 185 -25.26 7.42 10.90
C ALA A 185 -25.94 7.26 12.27
N GLY A 186 -26.22 6.03 12.68
CA GLY A 186 -26.85 5.72 13.98
C GLY A 186 -25.88 5.73 15.16
N GLY A 187 -24.60 6.00 14.91
CA GLY A 187 -23.55 6.04 15.93
C GLY A 187 -22.13 6.04 15.33
N PRO A 188 -21.09 6.17 16.17
CA PRO A 188 -19.71 6.36 15.72
C PRO A 188 -19.15 5.17 14.93
N VAL A 189 -19.54 3.94 15.27
CA VAL A 189 -19.16 2.74 14.51
C VAL A 189 -19.72 2.78 13.09
N THR A 190 -21.00 3.14 12.94
CA THR A 190 -21.64 3.18 11.60
C THR A 190 -21.06 4.30 10.73
N LEU A 191 -20.65 5.41 11.36
CA LEU A 191 -19.97 6.50 10.68
C LEU A 191 -18.57 6.06 10.21
N ALA A 192 -17.77 5.51 11.12
CA ALA A 192 -16.43 4.99 10.81
C ALA A 192 -16.46 3.93 9.70
N LEU A 193 -17.40 2.98 9.76
CA LEU A 193 -17.61 1.97 8.71
C LEU A 193 -17.97 2.62 7.36
N ARG A 194 -18.88 3.59 7.33
CA ARG A 194 -19.27 4.24 6.06
C ARG A 194 -18.13 5.06 5.45
N LEU A 195 -17.33 5.72 6.28
CA LEU A 195 -16.17 6.50 5.86
C LEU A 195 -15.04 5.61 5.33
N SER A 196 -14.91 4.40 5.88
CA SER A 196 -13.83 3.47 5.53
C SER A 196 -14.25 2.36 4.56
N ARG A 197 -15.54 2.14 4.27
CA ARG A 197 -16.04 0.99 3.48
C ARG A 197 -15.30 0.72 2.18
N MET A 198 -14.98 1.76 1.40
CA MET A 198 -14.30 1.60 0.11
C MET A 198 -12.83 1.25 0.32
N GLN A 199 -12.22 1.78 1.38
CA GLN A 199 -10.88 1.42 1.79
C GLN A 199 -10.84 -0.05 2.26
N LEU A 200 -11.81 -0.49 3.08
CA LEU A 200 -11.94 -1.89 3.51
C LEU A 200 -12.05 -2.84 2.32
N LEU A 201 -12.95 -2.55 1.39
CA LEU A 201 -13.15 -3.36 0.19
C LEU A 201 -11.91 -3.38 -0.71
N ALA A 202 -11.27 -2.22 -0.90
CA ALA A 202 -10.05 -2.14 -1.71
C ALA A 202 -8.91 -3.00 -1.13
N TRP A 203 -8.71 -2.96 0.19
CA TRP A 203 -7.72 -3.82 0.83
C TRP A 203 -8.09 -5.30 0.76
N ALA A 204 -9.36 -5.65 0.97
CA ALA A 204 -9.80 -7.04 0.88
C ALA A 204 -9.56 -7.61 -0.52
N VAL A 205 -9.94 -6.87 -1.56
CA VAL A 205 -9.73 -7.27 -2.95
C VAL A 205 -8.25 -7.33 -3.29
N ALA A 206 -7.45 -6.35 -2.87
CA ALA A 206 -6.02 -6.33 -3.14
C ALA A 206 -5.28 -7.51 -2.48
N THR A 207 -5.53 -7.76 -1.20
CA THR A 207 -4.92 -8.88 -0.47
C THR A 207 -5.38 -10.21 -1.04
N ALA A 208 -6.65 -10.36 -1.39
CA ALA A 208 -7.17 -11.56 -2.01
C ALA A 208 -6.58 -11.82 -3.40
N ALA A 209 -6.41 -10.77 -4.22
CA ALA A 209 -5.76 -10.88 -5.52
C ALA A 209 -4.28 -11.28 -5.40
N VAL A 210 -3.54 -10.67 -4.49
CA VAL A 210 -2.13 -11.03 -4.22
C VAL A 210 -2.03 -12.47 -3.75
N ALA A 211 -2.87 -12.88 -2.79
CA ALA A 211 -2.88 -14.23 -2.28
C ALA A 211 -3.21 -15.24 -3.40
N GLY A 212 -4.22 -14.97 -4.22
CA GLY A 212 -4.57 -15.84 -5.36
C GLY A 212 -3.48 -15.96 -6.41
N VAL A 213 -2.84 -14.85 -6.80
CA VAL A 213 -1.73 -14.86 -7.77
C VAL A 213 -0.54 -15.65 -7.21
N LEU A 214 -0.17 -15.43 -5.95
CA LEU A 214 0.94 -16.16 -5.32
C LEU A 214 0.63 -17.66 -5.20
N THR A 215 -0.58 -18.03 -4.80
CA THR A 215 -1.01 -19.43 -4.77
C THR A 215 -0.94 -20.06 -6.16
N ALA A 216 -1.41 -19.37 -7.20
CA ALA A 216 -1.39 -19.87 -8.58
C ALA A 216 0.03 -20.02 -9.13
N MET A 217 0.91 -19.06 -8.88
CA MET A 217 2.32 -19.13 -9.31
C MET A 217 3.10 -20.24 -8.57
N GLY A 218 2.65 -20.61 -7.38
CA GLY A 218 3.31 -21.61 -6.56
C GLY A 218 3.10 -23.05 -7.02
N GLU A 219 2.19 -23.33 -7.95
CA GLU A 219 1.98 -24.69 -8.51
C GLU A 219 3.29 -25.27 -9.05
N ASN A 220 3.94 -24.55 -9.97
CA ASN A 220 5.19 -25.02 -10.58
C ASN A 220 6.33 -25.12 -9.56
N MET A 221 6.30 -24.29 -8.51
CA MET A 221 7.30 -24.30 -7.43
C MET A 221 7.11 -25.50 -6.50
N VAL A 222 5.86 -25.82 -6.15
CA VAL A 222 5.49 -26.97 -5.32
C VAL A 222 5.73 -28.27 -6.08
N GLU A 223 5.45 -28.30 -7.38
CA GLU A 223 5.76 -29.46 -8.23
C GLU A 223 7.29 -29.69 -8.31
N LEU A 224 8.09 -28.62 -8.42
CA LEU A 224 9.55 -28.72 -8.41
C LEU A 224 10.09 -29.19 -7.05
N ALA A 225 9.48 -28.75 -5.95
CA ALA A 225 9.80 -29.20 -4.60
C ALA A 225 9.41 -30.67 -4.38
N ARG A 226 8.23 -31.11 -4.85
CA ARG A 226 7.79 -32.52 -4.82
C ARG A 226 8.75 -33.45 -5.57
N ARG A 227 9.40 -32.95 -6.62
CA ARG A 227 10.42 -33.68 -7.40
C ARG A 227 11.82 -33.70 -6.76
N GLY A 228 11.97 -33.13 -5.56
CA GLY A 228 13.25 -33.12 -4.84
C GLY A 228 14.31 -32.19 -5.42
N ALA A 229 13.94 -31.28 -6.32
CA ALA A 229 14.88 -30.39 -7.01
C ALA A 229 15.16 -29.07 -6.24
N VAL A 230 14.56 -28.89 -5.06
CA VAL A 230 14.78 -27.71 -4.20
C VAL A 230 15.66 -28.14 -3.02
N GLU A 231 16.96 -28.30 -3.27
CA GLU A 231 17.97 -28.49 -2.21
C GLU A 231 18.67 -27.15 -1.90
N GLY A 232 18.37 -26.58 -0.73
CA GLY A 232 19.06 -25.41 -0.18
C GLY A 232 18.35 -24.05 -0.33
N GLY A 233 18.65 -23.13 0.60
CA GLY A 233 18.08 -21.78 0.67
C GLY A 233 16.76 -21.66 1.44
N VAL A 234 16.26 -20.42 1.63
CA VAL A 234 15.01 -20.10 2.36
C VAL A 234 13.80 -20.87 1.80
N LEU A 235 13.79 -21.11 0.49
CA LEU A 235 12.74 -21.84 -0.21
C LEU A 235 12.76 -23.34 0.12
N GLY A 236 13.95 -23.94 0.26
CA GLY A 236 14.12 -25.33 0.69
C GLY A 236 13.72 -25.55 2.15
N SER A 237 13.95 -24.57 3.04
CA SER A 237 13.46 -24.64 4.43
C SER A 237 11.94 -24.44 4.55
N LEU A 238 11.33 -23.64 3.66
CA LEU A 238 9.88 -23.39 3.65
C LEU A 238 9.10 -24.55 3.00
N LEU A 239 9.67 -25.21 1.99
CA LEU A 239 9.02 -26.28 1.22
C LEU A 239 9.50 -27.68 1.58
N GLY A 240 10.55 -27.82 2.41
CA GLY A 240 11.15 -29.10 2.80
C GLY A 240 10.41 -29.87 3.90
N GLY A 241 9.24 -29.40 4.33
CA GLY A 241 8.33 -30.14 5.21
C GLY A 241 7.59 -31.27 4.49
N SER A 242 6.80 -32.06 5.23
CA SER A 242 6.07 -33.22 4.67
C SER A 242 4.98 -32.86 3.64
N ASP A 243 4.57 -31.59 3.56
CA ASP A 243 3.67 -31.07 2.52
C ASP A 243 4.14 -29.69 2.00
N PRO A 244 4.77 -29.62 0.82
CA PRO A 244 5.22 -28.37 0.22
C PRO A 244 4.07 -27.39 -0.10
N GLY A 245 2.84 -27.90 -0.32
CA GLY A 245 1.66 -27.07 -0.56
C GLY A 245 1.25 -26.26 0.67
N ALA A 246 1.25 -26.91 1.84
CA ALA A 246 1.00 -26.24 3.12
C ALA A 246 2.09 -25.22 3.47
N GLY A 247 3.37 -25.50 3.16
CA GLY A 247 4.48 -24.55 3.37
C GLY A 247 4.34 -23.26 2.56
N LEU A 248 3.92 -23.38 1.29
CA LEU A 248 3.60 -22.22 0.47
C LEU A 248 2.41 -21.42 1.03
N LEU A 249 1.35 -22.09 1.48
CA LEU A 249 0.18 -21.43 2.09
C LEU A 249 0.53 -20.71 3.39
N ASP A 250 1.45 -21.26 4.19
CA ASP A 250 1.94 -20.60 5.39
C ASP A 250 2.68 -19.31 5.07
N TYR A 251 3.58 -19.34 4.07
CA TYR A 251 4.26 -18.13 3.57
C TYR A 251 3.27 -17.06 3.08
N ILE A 252 2.26 -17.46 2.29
CA ILE A 252 1.19 -16.56 1.84
C ILE A 252 0.40 -16.02 3.03
N GLY A 253 0.15 -16.85 4.04
CA GLY A 253 -0.48 -16.48 5.30
C GLY A 253 0.30 -15.39 6.03
N VAL A 254 1.62 -15.53 6.17
CA VAL A 254 2.49 -14.52 6.77
C VAL A 254 2.40 -13.18 6.04
N LEU A 255 2.45 -13.19 4.70
CA LEU A 255 2.31 -11.98 3.89
C LEU A 255 0.93 -11.32 4.05
N ALA A 256 -0.15 -12.12 4.01
CA ALA A 256 -1.51 -11.63 4.23
C ALA A 256 -1.69 -11.06 5.65
N GLY A 257 -1.09 -11.70 6.65
CA GLY A 257 -1.04 -11.24 8.04
C GLY A 257 -0.34 -9.90 8.16
N ALA A 258 0.83 -9.73 7.53
CA ALA A 258 1.54 -8.45 7.50
C ALA A 258 0.71 -7.33 6.86
N LEU A 259 0.01 -7.62 5.76
CA LEU A 259 -0.90 -6.66 5.12
C LEU A 259 -2.08 -6.28 6.03
N ALA A 260 -2.68 -7.25 6.73
CA ALA A 260 -3.77 -7.02 7.68
C ALA A 260 -3.31 -6.19 8.90
N CYS A 261 -2.12 -6.46 9.42
CA CYS A 261 -1.48 -5.67 10.47
C CYS A 261 -1.25 -4.22 10.01
N ALA A 262 -0.72 -4.01 8.81
CA ALA A 262 -0.52 -2.67 8.25
C ALA A 262 -1.84 -1.91 8.11
N GLN A 263 -2.89 -2.58 7.62
CA GLN A 263 -4.22 -2.00 7.53
C GLN A 263 -4.79 -1.61 8.89
N ALA A 264 -4.57 -2.44 9.92
CA ALA A 264 -5.00 -2.16 11.27
C ALA A 264 -4.32 -0.91 11.85
N VAL A 265 -3.00 -0.80 11.68
CA VAL A 265 -2.22 0.39 12.08
C VAL A 265 -2.74 1.65 11.38
N VAL A 266 -3.04 1.56 10.08
CA VAL A 266 -3.56 2.70 9.31
C VAL A 266 -4.96 3.12 9.79
N LEU A 267 -5.87 2.17 10.04
CA LEU A 267 -7.24 2.48 10.46
C LEU A 267 -7.29 3.06 11.88
N VAL A 268 -6.58 2.45 12.84
CA VAL A 268 -6.53 2.95 14.22
C VAL A 268 -5.78 4.28 14.30
N GLY A 269 -4.72 4.45 13.50
CA GLY A 269 -3.97 5.70 13.40
C GLY A 269 -4.80 6.89 12.88
N ARG A 270 -5.96 6.66 12.25
CA ARG A 270 -6.86 7.73 11.80
C ARG A 270 -7.46 8.50 12.95
N PHE A 271 -7.94 7.83 14.00
CA PHE A 271 -8.48 8.50 15.18
C PHE A 271 -7.49 9.54 15.71
N ALA A 272 -6.25 9.10 15.81
CA ALA A 272 -5.16 9.87 16.35
C ALA A 272 -4.71 11.01 15.40
N ALA A 273 -5.07 10.95 14.12
CA ALA A 273 -4.91 12.03 13.15
C ALA A 273 -6.09 13.01 13.18
N GLU A 274 -7.31 12.50 13.36
CA GLU A 274 -8.55 13.27 13.52
C GLU A 274 -8.50 14.13 14.79
N GLU A 275 -7.91 13.62 15.87
CA GLU A 275 -7.71 14.35 17.12
C GLU A 275 -6.79 15.57 16.94
N ARG A 276 -5.73 15.47 16.13
CA ARG A 276 -4.83 16.61 15.82
C ARG A 276 -5.44 17.66 14.90
N SER A 277 -6.50 17.30 14.19
CA SER A 277 -7.24 18.22 13.33
C SER A 277 -8.45 18.84 14.04
N GLU A 278 -8.57 18.65 15.37
CA GLU A 278 -9.66 19.16 16.21
C GLU A 278 -11.06 18.64 15.83
N LEU A 279 -11.15 17.74 14.83
CA LEU A 279 -12.40 17.11 14.40
C LEU A 279 -13.03 16.27 15.49
N VAL A 280 -12.21 15.67 16.38
CA VAL A 280 -12.69 14.92 17.54
C VAL A 280 -13.41 15.83 18.54
N GLU A 281 -13.06 17.13 18.63
CA GLU A 281 -13.77 18.08 19.49
C GLU A 281 -15.14 18.43 18.93
N ALA A 282 -15.24 18.61 17.61
CA ALA A 282 -16.51 18.78 16.92
C ALA A 282 -17.44 17.57 17.11
N GLU A 283 -16.90 16.34 17.06
CA GLU A 283 -17.66 15.13 17.36
C GLU A 283 -18.02 15.01 18.85
N ARG A 284 -17.14 15.42 19.78
CA ARG A 284 -17.46 15.47 21.21
C ARG A 284 -18.63 16.41 21.51
N GLY A 285 -18.78 17.50 20.75
CA GLY A 285 -19.94 18.40 20.81
C GLY A 285 -21.29 17.70 20.56
N THR A 286 -21.28 16.51 19.94
CA THR A 286 -22.47 15.68 19.71
C THR A 286 -22.79 14.71 20.87
N GLY A 287 -22.01 14.75 21.96
CA GLY A 287 -22.20 13.93 23.16
C GLY A 287 -21.50 12.56 23.14
N SER A 288 -20.65 12.28 22.14
CA SER A 288 -19.84 11.06 22.10
C SER A 288 -18.50 11.23 22.83
N GLY A 289 -18.25 10.39 23.83
CA GLY A 289 -16.94 10.35 24.53
C GLY A 289 -15.80 9.82 23.66
N SER A 290 -14.58 10.28 23.93
CA SER A 290 -13.35 9.88 23.20
C SER A 290 -13.10 8.36 23.23
N ALA A 291 -13.37 7.71 24.36
CA ALA A 291 -13.25 6.26 24.48
C ALA A 291 -14.21 5.51 23.55
N ARG A 292 -15.41 6.06 23.28
CA ARG A 292 -16.40 5.47 22.37
C ARG A 292 -16.00 5.64 20.90
N LEU A 293 -15.33 6.74 20.58
CA LEU A 293 -14.78 7.00 19.24
C LEU A 293 -13.57 6.09 18.96
N LEU A 294 -12.65 5.98 19.92
CA LEU A 294 -11.49 5.10 19.80
C LEU A 294 -11.92 3.63 19.69
N SER A 295 -12.85 3.17 20.54
CA SER A 295 -13.35 1.79 20.48
C SER A 295 -14.09 1.51 19.17
N ALA A 296 -14.79 2.50 18.60
CA ALA A 296 -15.39 2.37 17.27
C ALA A 296 -14.34 2.15 16.19
N TRP A 297 -13.25 2.92 16.17
CA TRP A 297 -12.16 2.74 15.21
C TRP A 297 -11.42 1.41 15.40
N CYS A 298 -11.23 0.95 16.64
CA CYS A 298 -10.68 -0.38 16.92
C CYS A 298 -11.60 -1.50 16.40
N LEU A 299 -12.91 -1.43 16.64
CA LEU A 299 -13.87 -2.42 16.12
C LEU A 299 -13.88 -2.44 14.60
N VAL A 300 -13.86 -1.27 13.95
CA VAL A 300 -13.75 -1.18 12.49
C VAL A 300 -12.46 -1.81 11.99
N SER A 301 -11.34 -1.57 12.67
CA SER A 301 -10.05 -2.18 12.33
C SER A 301 -10.07 -3.71 12.42
N LEU A 302 -10.68 -4.27 13.46
CA LEU A 302 -10.81 -5.72 13.63
C LEU A 302 -11.70 -6.36 12.56
N LEU A 303 -12.83 -5.73 12.26
CA LEU A 303 -13.73 -6.15 11.17
C LEU A 303 -13.03 -6.07 9.81
N ALA A 304 -12.24 -5.00 9.61
CA ALA A 304 -11.48 -4.80 8.39
C ALA A 304 -10.41 -5.87 8.21
N ALA A 305 -9.67 -6.23 9.27
CA ALA A 305 -8.68 -7.30 9.24
C ALA A 305 -9.32 -8.69 9.03
N ALA A 306 -10.48 -8.95 9.66
CA ALA A 306 -11.24 -10.18 9.44
C ALA A 306 -11.70 -10.31 7.97
N LEU A 307 -12.21 -9.23 7.39
CA LEU A 307 -12.65 -9.21 6.00
C LEU A 307 -11.49 -9.47 5.03
N THR A 308 -10.32 -8.85 5.26
CA THR A 308 -9.16 -9.03 4.38
C THR A 308 -8.55 -10.42 4.47
N LEU A 309 -8.38 -10.94 5.69
CA LEU A 309 -7.84 -12.28 5.89
C LEU A 309 -8.84 -13.35 5.43
N GLY A 310 -10.13 -13.14 5.66
CA GLY A 310 -11.18 -14.02 5.15
C GLY A 310 -11.22 -14.07 3.62
N ALA A 311 -11.15 -12.91 2.95
CA ALA A 311 -11.09 -12.84 1.49
C ALA A 311 -9.82 -13.52 0.92
N ALA A 312 -8.67 -13.30 1.56
CA ALA A 312 -7.42 -13.95 1.17
C ALA A 312 -7.47 -15.48 1.38
N ALA A 313 -7.98 -15.94 2.53
CA ALA A 313 -8.13 -17.36 2.82
C ALA A 313 -9.10 -18.05 1.86
N LEU A 314 -10.21 -17.40 1.49
CA LEU A 314 -11.15 -17.92 0.50
C LEU A 314 -10.48 -18.10 -0.87
N VAL A 315 -9.78 -17.09 -1.37
CA VAL A 315 -9.12 -17.19 -2.67
C VAL A 315 -7.98 -18.20 -2.64
N SER A 316 -7.09 -18.16 -1.64
CA SER A 316 -6.02 -19.14 -1.50
C SER A 316 -6.52 -20.57 -1.25
N GLY A 317 -7.65 -20.75 -0.58
CA GLY A 317 -8.26 -22.07 -0.40
C GLY A 317 -8.86 -22.63 -1.68
N LEU A 318 -9.54 -21.79 -2.48
CA LEU A 318 -10.10 -22.21 -3.78
C LEU A 318 -8.99 -22.54 -4.79
N VAL A 319 -7.99 -21.67 -4.90
CA VAL A 319 -6.86 -21.85 -5.81
C VAL A 319 -5.94 -22.98 -5.33
N GLY A 320 -5.72 -23.06 -4.01
CA GLY A 320 -4.89 -24.10 -3.38
C GLY A 320 -5.48 -25.50 -3.48
N ALA A 321 -6.81 -25.64 -3.37
CA ALA A 321 -7.48 -26.91 -3.58
C ALA A 321 -7.42 -27.35 -5.05
N ALA A 322 -7.42 -26.40 -6.00
CA ALA A 322 -7.38 -26.69 -7.41
C ALA A 322 -5.97 -27.01 -7.95
N LEU A 323 -4.93 -26.37 -7.40
CA LEU A 323 -3.57 -26.41 -7.97
C LEU A 323 -2.51 -27.06 -7.08
N LEU A 324 -2.76 -27.20 -5.77
CA LEU A 324 -1.74 -27.59 -4.79
C LEU A 324 -2.12 -28.83 -3.95
N ASP A 325 -3.26 -29.48 -4.24
CA ASP A 325 -3.87 -30.57 -3.45
C ASP A 325 -4.08 -30.22 -1.96
N THR A 326 -4.26 -28.94 -1.63
CA THR A 326 -4.42 -28.48 -0.24
C THR A 326 -5.89 -28.42 0.17
N THR A 327 -6.18 -28.49 1.48
CA THR A 327 -7.56 -28.40 1.96
C THR A 327 -7.97 -26.95 2.26
N ALA A 328 -9.27 -26.64 2.10
CA ALA A 328 -9.81 -25.35 2.52
C ALA A 328 -9.61 -25.09 4.04
N GLY A 329 -9.46 -26.15 4.84
CA GLY A 329 -9.12 -26.06 6.26
C GLY A 329 -7.71 -25.52 6.49
N ASP A 330 -6.75 -25.87 5.63
CA ASP A 330 -5.38 -25.38 5.73
C ASP A 330 -5.30 -23.89 5.38
N ALA A 331 -6.00 -23.43 4.35
CA ALA A 331 -6.10 -22.02 4.02
C ALA A 331 -6.75 -21.20 5.15
N LEU A 332 -7.80 -21.72 5.78
CA LEU A 332 -8.42 -21.07 6.94
C LEU A 332 -7.45 -21.00 8.13
N ARG A 333 -6.73 -22.10 8.42
CA ARG A 333 -5.81 -22.17 9.56
C ARG A 333 -4.57 -21.31 9.36
N LEU A 334 -3.96 -21.34 8.18
CA LEU A 334 -2.67 -20.70 7.90
C LEU A 334 -2.83 -19.22 7.51
N VAL A 335 -3.89 -18.88 6.77
CA VAL A 335 -4.13 -17.50 6.31
C VAL A 335 -5.06 -16.74 7.25
N ALA A 336 -6.26 -17.26 7.53
CA ALA A 336 -7.19 -16.58 8.45
C ALA A 336 -6.74 -16.66 9.92
N GLY A 337 -5.96 -17.68 10.28
CA GLY A 337 -5.35 -17.82 11.61
C GLY A 337 -4.39 -16.70 11.99
N GLN A 338 -4.01 -15.82 11.05
CA GLN A 338 -3.20 -14.63 11.35
C GLN A 338 -4.01 -13.49 12.00
N TRP A 339 -5.32 -13.64 12.18
CA TRP A 339 -6.18 -12.61 12.77
C TRP A 339 -5.70 -12.07 14.15
N PRO A 340 -5.21 -12.91 15.09
CA PRO A 340 -4.69 -12.43 16.36
C PRO A 340 -3.51 -11.45 16.22
N SER A 341 -2.67 -11.62 15.18
CA SER A 341 -1.55 -10.71 14.93
C SER A 341 -2.01 -9.32 14.51
N ALA A 342 -3.07 -9.25 13.70
CA ALA A 342 -3.69 -7.98 13.31
C ALA A 342 -4.40 -7.31 14.49
N ALA A 343 -5.07 -8.10 15.35
CA ALA A 343 -5.69 -7.60 16.57
C ALA A 343 -4.65 -7.04 17.56
N ALA A 344 -3.51 -7.72 17.73
CA ALA A 344 -2.40 -7.22 18.55
C ALA A 344 -1.86 -5.90 18.01
N SER A 345 -1.64 -5.81 16.69
CA SER A 345 -1.16 -4.58 16.03
C SER A 345 -2.15 -3.41 16.19
N ALA A 346 -3.45 -3.68 16.12
CA ALA A 346 -4.50 -2.69 16.39
C ALA A 346 -4.43 -2.18 17.84
N GLY A 347 -4.29 -3.09 18.80
CA GLY A 347 -4.18 -2.77 20.23
C GLY A 347 -2.93 -1.93 20.54
N VAL A 348 -1.77 -2.33 20.04
CA VAL A 348 -0.51 -1.58 20.18
C VAL A 348 -0.64 -0.18 19.58
N THR A 349 -1.27 -0.06 18.41
CA THR A 349 -1.49 1.24 17.77
C THR A 349 -2.43 2.13 18.57
N ALA A 350 -3.51 1.56 19.15
CA ALA A 350 -4.44 2.31 19.99
C ALA A 350 -3.76 2.81 21.28
N LEU A 351 -2.95 1.95 21.90
CA LEU A 351 -2.22 2.26 23.13
C LEU A 351 -1.15 3.34 22.91
N LEU A 352 -0.35 3.22 21.85
CA LEU A 352 0.62 4.25 21.47
C LEU A 352 -0.08 5.54 21.01
N GLY A 353 -1.21 5.42 20.32
CA GLY A 353 -2.02 6.56 19.88
C GLY A 353 -2.54 7.42 21.02
N GLY A 354 -2.93 6.78 22.13
CA GLY A 354 -3.46 7.45 23.33
C GLY A 354 -2.41 7.86 24.36
N LEU A 355 -1.36 7.07 24.59
CA LEU A 355 -0.35 7.35 25.61
C LEU A 355 0.84 8.18 25.10
N TRP A 356 1.30 7.92 23.87
CA TRP A 356 2.47 8.59 23.29
C TRP A 356 2.31 8.88 21.79
N PRO A 357 1.59 9.96 21.44
CA PRO A 357 1.30 10.29 20.05
C PRO A 357 2.56 10.58 19.19
N GLN A 358 3.70 10.88 19.82
CA GLN A 358 4.99 11.09 19.15
C GLN A 358 5.71 9.77 18.80
N ALA A 359 5.40 8.67 19.50
CA ALA A 359 6.01 7.35 19.32
C ALA A 359 5.27 6.45 18.31
N ARG A 360 4.28 6.98 17.57
CA ARG A 360 3.43 6.20 16.66
C ARG A 360 4.19 5.48 15.54
N TRP A 361 5.39 5.91 15.21
CA TRP A 361 6.24 5.21 14.25
C TRP A 361 6.65 3.81 14.74
N LEU A 362 6.72 3.60 16.06
CA LEU A 362 7.00 2.29 16.68
C LEU A 362 5.84 1.30 16.52
N ALA A 363 4.63 1.75 16.17
CA ALA A 363 3.51 0.85 15.89
C ALA A 363 3.79 -0.10 14.69
N TRP A 364 4.81 0.21 13.88
CA TRP A 364 5.27 -0.62 12.77
C TRP A 364 6.35 -1.63 13.18
N ALA A 365 6.93 -1.53 14.38
CA ALA A 365 7.96 -2.46 14.85
C ALA A 365 7.49 -3.94 14.93
N PRO A 366 6.23 -4.26 15.32
CA PRO A 366 5.74 -5.63 15.30
C PRO A 366 5.73 -6.29 13.91
N LEU A 367 5.65 -5.49 12.84
CA LEU A 367 5.73 -6.00 11.46
C LEU A 367 7.15 -6.43 11.11
N LEU A 368 8.17 -5.79 11.69
CA LEU A 368 9.58 -6.09 11.41
C LEU A 368 10.02 -7.37 12.13
N GLY A 369 9.52 -7.61 13.35
CA GLY A 369 9.94 -8.75 14.18
C GLY A 369 9.42 -10.13 13.75
N ARG A 370 8.53 -10.21 12.75
CA ARG A 370 8.02 -11.49 12.21
C ARG A 370 8.57 -11.86 10.83
N VAL A 371 9.30 -10.95 10.18
CA VAL A 371 9.91 -11.16 8.85
C VAL A 371 11.39 -11.56 8.98
N ALA A 372 11.96 -11.44 10.18
CA ALA A 372 13.27 -12.00 10.57
C ALA A 372 13.06 -13.33 11.28
#